data_AF-A0A8J3I093-F1
#
_entry.id   AF-A0A8J3I093-F1
#
_cell.length_a   1.000
_cell.length_b   1.000
_cell.length_c   1.000
_cell.angle_alpha   90.00
_cell.angle_beta   90.00
_cell.angle_gamma   90.00
#
_symmetry.space_group_name_H-M   'P 1'
#
loop_
_entity.id
_entity.type
_entity.pdbx_description
1 polymer ?
#
loop_
_entity_poly.entity_id
_entity_poly.type
_entity_poly.pdbx_seq_one_letter_code
_entity_poly.pdbx_strand_id
1 'polypeptide(L)'
;MIGANEEALLGEASTLFENTNDYYFWAFLTRQKNYPMQRDLQQLPGGELLQIAQDMIGDWHPTLRHLVSLTDQSTVIATPLRIATTIAPWESQNITLLGDAIHSMPPTRGIGGNTALRDAQLLCQKLIAVARQEKTMSGTLKEYVTEMLHYSFAAVKSSKQSLEMIVMENSVGRALTKTALRSVNLFTSRKKSS
;
A
#
# COMPACT_ATOMS: atom_id res chain seq x y z
N MET A 1 -6.98 8.38 -14.34
CA MET A 1 -6.33 7.04 -14.40
C MET A 1 -5.84 6.82 -15.84
N ILE A 2 -4.62 6.38 -16.18
CA ILE A 2 -3.43 6.03 -15.38
C ILE A 2 -2.56 7.28 -15.26
N GLY A 3 -3.04 8.25 -14.51
CA GLY A 3 -2.93 9.64 -14.93
C GLY A 3 -4.31 10.24 -14.84
N ALA A 4 -4.56 10.93 -13.75
CA ALA A 4 -5.44 12.08 -13.81
C ALA A 4 -4.54 13.24 -14.24
N ASN A 5 -5.00 14.02 -15.22
CA ASN A 5 -4.28 15.13 -15.82
C ASN A 5 -3.64 16.02 -14.74
N GLU A 6 -2.39 16.44 -14.97
CA GLU A 6 -1.68 17.43 -14.13
C GLU A 6 -2.54 18.68 -13.89
N GLU A 7 -3.38 19.08 -14.84
CA GLU A 7 -4.29 20.23 -14.70
C GLU A 7 -5.36 20.05 -13.60
N ALA A 8 -5.76 18.83 -13.23
CA ALA A 8 -6.72 18.59 -12.15
C ALA A 8 -6.07 18.56 -10.75
N LEU A 9 -4.74 18.40 -10.67
CA LEU A 9 -3.97 18.44 -9.43
C LEU A 9 -3.48 19.86 -9.09
N LEU A 10 -3.48 20.77 -10.07
CA LEU A 10 -2.93 22.12 -9.94
C LEU A 10 -3.98 23.20 -9.62
N GLY A 11 -5.28 22.88 -9.68
CA GLY A 11 -6.35 23.76 -9.24
C GLY A 11 -6.78 23.41 -7.82
N GLU A 12 -6.28 24.14 -6.82
CA GLU A 12 -6.60 24.05 -5.38
C GLU A 12 -6.03 22.86 -4.59
N ALA A 13 -5.85 21.67 -5.17
CA ALA A 13 -5.32 20.51 -4.43
C ALA A 13 -3.79 20.55 -4.18
N SER A 14 -3.05 21.44 -4.84
CA SER A 14 -1.59 21.47 -4.77
C SER A 14 -1.04 21.91 -3.40
N THR A 15 -1.86 22.51 -2.53
CA THR A 15 -1.47 22.93 -1.18
C THR A 15 -1.59 21.81 -0.14
N LEU A 16 -2.39 20.76 -0.41
CA LEU A 16 -2.66 19.68 0.54
C LEU A 16 -1.51 18.67 0.67
N PHE A 17 -0.63 18.60 -0.33
CA PHE A 17 0.61 17.82 -0.31
C PHE A 17 1.83 18.72 -0.55
N GLU A 18 1.78 19.96 -0.08
CA GLU A 18 2.98 20.77 0.07
C GLU A 18 3.89 20.11 1.11
N ASN A 19 4.99 19.53 0.64
CA ASN A 19 5.97 18.83 1.48
C ASN A 19 6.80 19.78 2.38
N THR A 20 6.34 21.02 2.53
CA THR A 20 6.88 22.09 3.36
C THR A 20 6.09 22.28 4.66
N ASN A 21 4.86 21.77 4.76
CA ASN A 21 4.05 21.84 5.97
C ASN A 21 3.88 20.46 6.59
N ASP A 22 3.90 20.42 7.93
CA ASP A 22 3.61 19.19 8.66
C ASP A 22 2.15 18.79 8.43
N TYR A 23 1.95 17.54 8.02
CA TYR A 23 0.62 16.94 7.90
C TYR A 23 0.57 15.63 8.66
N TYR A 24 -0.64 15.24 9.07
CA TYR A 24 -0.90 13.89 9.54
C TYR A 24 -1.74 13.16 8.51
N PHE A 25 -1.47 11.87 8.35
CA PHE A 25 -2.26 10.98 7.51
C PHE A 25 -2.70 9.78 8.34
N TRP A 26 -3.93 9.32 8.09
CA TRP A 26 -4.45 8.10 8.68
C TRP A 26 -5.10 7.23 7.62
N ALA A 27 -5.06 5.92 7.85
CA ALA A 27 -5.78 4.95 7.04
C ALA A 27 -6.57 4.04 7.97
N PHE A 28 -7.86 3.87 7.66
CA PHE A 28 -8.72 2.92 8.36
C PHE A 28 -8.94 1.70 7.48
N LEU A 29 -8.59 0.52 8.01
CA LEU A 29 -8.68 -0.74 7.27
C LEU A 29 -9.50 -1.75 8.07
N THR A 30 -10.56 -2.26 7.45
CA THR A 30 -11.37 -3.35 7.98
C THR A 30 -11.93 -4.20 6.84
N ARG A 31 -12.56 -5.33 7.17
CA ARG A 31 -13.22 -6.19 6.19
C ARG A 31 -14.55 -5.56 5.75
N GLN A 32 -14.93 -5.75 4.49
CA GLN A 32 -16.16 -5.18 3.93
C GLN A 32 -17.40 -5.47 4.79
N LYS A 33 -17.51 -6.69 5.34
CA LYS A 33 -18.61 -7.12 6.21
C LYS A 33 -18.74 -6.33 7.52
N ASN A 34 -17.71 -5.60 7.93
CA ASN A 34 -17.68 -4.83 9.18
C ASN A 34 -18.09 -3.37 8.98
N TYR A 35 -18.19 -2.89 7.73
CA TYR A 35 -18.75 -1.57 7.48
C TYR A 35 -20.26 -1.58 7.74
N PRO A 36 -20.82 -0.50 8.29
CA PRO A 36 -22.25 -0.42 8.65
C PRO A 36 -23.19 -0.43 7.44
N MET A 37 -22.67 -0.42 6.22
CA MET A 37 -23.43 -0.39 4.97
C MET A 37 -22.75 -1.24 3.89
N GLN A 38 -23.57 -1.87 3.05
CA GLN A 38 -23.12 -2.62 1.87
C GLN A 38 -23.21 -1.79 0.59
N ARG A 39 -22.78 -0.52 0.65
CA ARG A 39 -22.64 0.35 -0.52
C ARG A 39 -21.18 0.35 -0.98
N ASP A 40 -20.97 0.73 -2.25
CA ASP A 40 -19.63 1.02 -2.74
C ASP A 40 -19.12 2.31 -2.09
N LEU A 41 -18.20 2.15 -1.13
CA LEU A 41 -17.64 3.28 -0.38
C LEU A 41 -16.93 4.30 -1.29
N GLN A 42 -16.44 3.89 -2.46
CA GLN A 42 -15.81 4.80 -3.42
C GLN A 42 -16.76 5.86 -3.97
N GLN A 43 -18.07 5.63 -3.87
CA GLN A 43 -19.10 6.54 -4.39
C GLN A 43 -19.65 7.49 -3.34
N LEU A 44 -19.21 7.35 -2.07
CA LEU A 44 -19.67 8.20 -0.98
C LEU A 44 -18.83 9.49 -0.91
N PRO A 45 -19.45 10.63 -0.57
CA PRO A 45 -18.71 11.86 -0.31
C PRO A 45 -17.82 11.68 0.92
N GLY A 46 -16.68 12.38 0.95
CA GLY A 46 -15.69 12.24 2.03
C GLY A 46 -16.23 12.54 3.43
N GLY A 47 -17.26 13.41 3.55
CA GLY A 47 -17.96 13.64 4.82
C GLY A 47 -18.69 12.40 5.35
N GLU A 48 -19.37 11.64 4.49
CA GLU A 48 -20.00 10.37 4.87
C GLU A 48 -18.95 9.33 5.24
N LEU A 49 -17.84 9.25 4.49
CA LEU A 49 -16.72 8.36 4.81
C LEU A 49 -16.09 8.70 6.16
N LEU A 50 -15.91 9.99 6.46
CA LEU A 50 -15.38 10.46 7.72
C LEU A 50 -16.32 10.10 8.88
N GLN A 51 -17.63 10.28 8.71
CA GLN A 51 -18.62 9.91 9.73
C GLN A 51 -18.59 8.40 10.02
N ILE A 52 -18.54 7.57 8.98
CA ILE A 52 -18.40 6.11 9.13
C ILE A 52 -17.14 5.78 9.94
N ALA A 53 -15.99 6.39 9.59
CA ALA A 53 -14.76 6.16 10.32
C ALA A 53 -14.88 6.58 11.80
N GLN A 54 -15.48 7.73 12.09
CA GLN A 54 -15.70 8.24 13.46
C GLN A 54 -16.60 7.31 14.29
N ASP A 55 -17.68 6.78 13.71
CA ASP A 55 -18.58 5.84 14.37
C ASP A 55 -17.85 4.54 14.71
N MET A 56 -17.03 4.03 13.77
CA MET A 56 -16.29 2.77 13.93
C MET A 56 -15.13 2.86 14.94
N ILE A 57 -14.67 4.07 15.27
CA ILE A 57 -13.62 4.31 16.28
C ILE A 57 -14.20 4.87 17.59
N GLY A 58 -15.51 4.81 17.81
CA GLY A 58 -16.18 5.43 18.97
C GLY A 58 -15.63 4.99 20.33
N ASP A 59 -15.09 3.77 20.43
CA ASP A 59 -14.48 3.20 21.62
C ASP A 59 -12.95 3.39 21.70
N TRP A 60 -12.33 4.06 20.72
CA TRP A 60 -10.89 4.33 20.71
C TRP A 60 -10.52 5.48 21.68
N HIS A 61 -9.23 5.54 22.00
CA HIS A 61 -8.68 6.58 22.88
C HIS A 61 -9.07 7.99 22.40
N PRO A 62 -9.47 8.91 23.30
CA PRO A 62 -9.95 10.25 22.92
C PRO A 62 -9.02 11.02 21.99
N THR A 63 -7.70 10.92 22.16
CA THR A 63 -6.70 11.54 21.27
C THR A 63 -6.82 11.08 19.81
N LEU A 64 -7.06 9.79 19.56
CA LEU A 64 -7.18 9.26 18.21
C LEU A 64 -8.50 9.73 17.57
N ARG A 65 -9.59 9.74 18.36
CA ARG A 65 -10.88 10.28 17.92
C ARG A 65 -10.77 11.76 17.57
N HIS A 66 -10.07 12.53 18.40
CA HIS A 66 -9.83 13.95 18.15
C HIS A 66 -9.01 14.16 16.87
N LEU A 67 -7.93 13.41 16.66
CA LEU A 67 -7.13 13.51 15.43
C LEU A 67 -7.96 13.24 14.18
N VAL A 68 -8.79 12.20 14.18
CA VAL A 68 -9.69 11.90 13.05
C VAL A 68 -10.72 13.01 12.85
N SER A 69 -11.24 13.62 13.93
CA SER A 69 -12.21 14.73 13.86
C SER A 69 -11.68 16.01 13.22
N LEU A 70 -10.35 16.21 13.20
CA LEU A 70 -9.69 17.37 12.59
C LEU A 70 -9.53 17.23 11.06
N THR A 71 -9.89 16.09 10.49
CA THR A 71 -9.70 15.79 9.07
C THR A 71 -10.61 16.66 8.20
N ASP A 72 -10.04 17.32 7.19
CA ASP A 72 -10.84 17.94 6.14
C ASP A 72 -11.56 16.85 5.34
N GLN A 73 -12.90 16.92 5.35
CA GLN A 73 -13.78 15.95 4.70
C GLN A 73 -13.51 15.85 3.19
N SER A 74 -13.02 16.90 2.53
CA SER A 74 -12.68 16.88 1.10
C SER A 74 -11.49 15.96 0.77
N THR A 75 -10.67 15.63 1.78
CA THR A 75 -9.45 14.82 1.63
C THR A 75 -9.67 13.32 1.89
N VAL A 76 -10.87 12.95 2.35
CA VAL A 76 -11.20 11.56 2.70
C VAL A 76 -11.66 10.80 1.47
N ILE A 77 -10.93 9.75 1.14
CA ILE A 77 -11.23 8.85 0.02
C ILE A 77 -11.31 7.40 0.49
N ALA A 78 -12.16 6.62 -0.18
CA ALA A 78 -12.19 5.17 -0.01
C ALA A 78 -11.48 4.50 -1.19
N THR A 79 -10.44 3.71 -0.92
CA THR A 79 -9.69 3.00 -1.95
C THR A 79 -9.81 1.49 -1.72
N PRO A 80 -10.34 0.72 -2.70
CA PRO A 80 -10.43 -0.72 -2.58
C PRO A 80 -9.04 -1.35 -2.63
N LEU A 81 -8.78 -2.24 -1.68
CA LEU A 81 -7.50 -2.93 -1.61
C LEU A 81 -7.47 -4.09 -2.61
N ARG A 82 -6.65 -3.94 -3.66
CA ARG A 82 -6.43 -4.98 -4.67
C ARG A 82 -5.07 -5.66 -4.46
N ILE A 83 -5.07 -6.99 -4.48
CA ILE A 83 -3.88 -7.81 -4.27
C ILE A 83 -3.67 -8.65 -5.52
N ALA A 84 -2.48 -8.56 -6.12
CA ALA A 84 -2.11 -9.35 -7.27
C ALA A 84 -2.13 -10.85 -6.95
N THR A 85 -2.59 -11.64 -7.91
CA THR A 85 -2.50 -13.10 -7.87
C THR A 85 -1.23 -13.54 -8.58
N THR A 86 -0.52 -14.51 -8.02
CA THR A 86 0.67 -15.08 -8.66
C THR A 86 0.35 -15.59 -10.06
N ILE A 87 1.17 -15.23 -11.03
CA ILE A 87 1.07 -15.72 -12.41
C ILE A 87 2.36 -16.41 -12.84
N ALA A 88 2.26 -17.26 -13.86
CA ALA A 88 3.42 -17.87 -14.49
C ALA A 88 4.22 -16.82 -15.30
N PRO A 89 5.55 -16.98 -15.42
CA PRO A 89 6.34 -16.19 -16.36
C PRO A 89 5.79 -16.31 -17.78
N TRP A 90 5.83 -15.22 -18.52
CA TRP A 90 5.41 -15.16 -19.92
C TRP A 90 6.59 -14.77 -20.82
N GLU A 91 6.44 -15.09 -22.10
CA GLU A 91 7.35 -14.61 -23.13
C GLU A 91 6.75 -13.40 -23.84
N SER A 92 7.61 -12.46 -24.24
CA SER A 92 7.20 -11.25 -24.95
C SER A 92 8.32 -10.75 -25.83
N GLN A 93 7.97 -10.18 -26.97
CA GLN A 93 8.93 -9.63 -27.92
C GLN A 93 9.42 -8.24 -27.51
N ASN A 94 8.53 -7.38 -27.00
CA ASN A 94 8.81 -5.97 -26.73
C ASN A 94 7.90 -5.32 -25.67
N ILE A 95 6.99 -6.05 -25.04
CA ILE A 95 6.05 -5.52 -24.03
C ILE A 95 6.29 -6.20 -22.69
N THR A 96 6.39 -5.42 -21.62
CA THR A 96 6.47 -5.97 -20.25
C THR A 96 5.77 -5.05 -19.26
N LEU A 97 5.67 -5.49 -18.01
CA LEU A 97 5.04 -4.77 -16.90
C LEU A 97 6.03 -4.56 -15.76
N LEU A 98 5.77 -3.53 -14.95
CA LEU A 98 6.50 -3.23 -13.72
C LEU A 98 5.57 -2.53 -12.72
N GLY A 99 5.95 -2.53 -11.44
CA GLY A 99 5.21 -1.88 -10.36
C GLY A 99 3.82 -2.47 -10.15
N ASP A 100 2.90 -1.61 -9.72
CA ASP A 100 1.53 -2.01 -9.38
C ASP A 100 0.74 -2.58 -10.57
N ALA A 101 1.20 -2.36 -11.81
CA ALA A 101 0.60 -2.95 -13.00
C ALA A 101 0.70 -4.49 -13.02
N ILE A 102 1.66 -5.08 -12.29
CA ILE A 102 1.84 -6.53 -12.22
C ILE A 102 1.80 -7.08 -10.79
N HIS A 103 2.24 -6.31 -9.79
CA HIS A 103 2.37 -6.81 -8.42
C HIS A 103 1.75 -5.90 -7.36
N SER A 104 0.61 -5.26 -7.67
CA SER A 104 -0.21 -4.52 -6.69
C SER A 104 -0.36 -5.31 -5.38
N MET A 105 0.00 -4.68 -4.26
CA MET A 105 0.08 -5.34 -2.96
C MET A 105 -0.45 -4.45 -1.82
N PRO A 106 -0.83 -5.03 -0.67
CA PRO A 106 -1.24 -4.22 0.48
C PRO A 106 -0.14 -3.27 0.95
N PRO A 107 -0.47 -2.02 1.36
CA PRO A 107 0.52 -1.06 1.84
C PRO A 107 1.06 -1.38 3.24
N THR A 108 0.74 -2.55 3.79
CA THR A 108 0.99 -2.94 5.19
C THR A 108 2.45 -3.11 5.56
N ARG A 109 3.36 -3.13 4.58
CA ARG A 109 4.82 -3.22 4.79
C ARG A 109 5.60 -2.07 4.17
N GLY A 110 4.95 -1.16 3.43
CA GLY A 110 5.66 -0.06 2.76
C GLY A 110 6.68 -0.50 1.69
N ILE A 111 6.59 -1.73 1.16
CA ILE A 111 7.57 -2.29 0.23
C ILE A 111 7.18 -2.18 -1.25
N GLY A 112 5.95 -1.76 -1.57
CA GLY A 112 5.46 -1.67 -2.96
C GLY A 112 6.29 -0.73 -3.82
N GLY A 113 6.49 0.53 -3.36
CA GLY A 113 7.31 1.51 -4.07
C GLY A 113 8.77 1.04 -4.25
N ASN A 114 9.38 0.48 -3.20
CA ASN A 114 10.73 -0.08 -3.31
C ASN A 114 10.83 -1.25 -4.30
N THR A 115 9.76 -2.06 -4.40
CA THR A 115 9.69 -3.14 -5.39
C THR A 115 9.60 -2.56 -6.80
N ALA A 116 8.77 -1.54 -7.03
CA ALA A 116 8.68 -0.86 -8.32
C ALA A 116 10.01 -0.20 -8.75
N LEU A 117 10.73 0.41 -7.80
CA LEU A 117 12.07 0.97 -8.07
C LEU A 117 13.08 -0.12 -8.43
N ARG A 118 13.01 -1.27 -7.76
CA ARG A 118 13.83 -2.44 -8.10
C ARG A 118 13.51 -2.96 -9.50
N ASP A 119 12.24 -3.01 -9.89
CA ASP A 119 11.84 -3.39 -11.26
C ASP A 119 12.46 -2.45 -12.28
N ALA A 120 12.35 -1.14 -12.06
CA ALA A 120 12.87 -0.12 -12.97
C ALA A 120 14.40 -0.25 -13.12
N GLN A 121 15.12 -0.46 -12.02
CA GLN A 121 16.56 -0.69 -12.04
C GLN A 121 16.91 -1.96 -12.85
N LEU A 122 16.24 -3.08 -12.57
CA LEU A 122 16.49 -4.36 -13.24
C LEU A 122 16.18 -4.26 -14.73
N LEU A 123 15.03 -3.70 -15.10
CA LEU A 123 14.62 -3.53 -16.49
C LEU A 123 15.60 -2.62 -17.25
N CYS A 124 16.06 -1.53 -16.62
CA CYS A 124 17.05 -0.64 -17.21
C CYS A 124 18.37 -1.38 -17.53
N GLN A 125 18.91 -2.14 -16.57
CA GLN A 125 20.13 -2.94 -16.77
C GLN A 125 19.98 -3.93 -17.93
N LYS A 126 18.82 -4.59 -17.99
CA LYS A 126 18.47 -5.56 -19.04
C LYS A 126 18.39 -4.89 -20.42
N LEU A 127 17.74 -3.73 -20.52
CA LEU A 127 17.63 -2.97 -21.77
C LEU A 127 18.98 -2.43 -22.25
N ILE A 128 19.88 -2.04 -21.33
CA ILE A 128 21.25 -1.63 -21.69
C ILE A 128 22.01 -2.76 -22.39
N ALA A 129 21.90 -4.01 -21.91
CA ALA A 129 22.54 -5.16 -22.56
C ALA A 129 22.02 -5.40 -24.00
N VAL A 130 20.72 -5.17 -24.23
CA VAL A 130 20.11 -5.22 -25.57
C VAL A 130 20.64 -4.09 -26.45
N ALA A 131 20.73 -2.86 -25.92
CA ALA A 131 21.26 -1.72 -26.66
C ALA A 131 22.73 -1.92 -27.07
N ARG A 132 23.50 -2.65 -26.26
CA ARG A 132 24.89 -3.06 -26.56
C ARG A 132 25.00 -4.27 -27.48
N GLN A 133 23.87 -4.83 -27.95
CA GLN A 133 23.80 -6.01 -28.80
C GLN A 133 24.36 -7.29 -28.15
N GLU A 134 24.43 -7.33 -26.81
CA GLU A 134 24.92 -8.49 -26.05
C GLU A 134 23.84 -9.58 -25.92
N LYS A 135 22.56 -9.20 -26.00
CA LYS A 135 21.40 -10.08 -25.88
C LYS A 135 20.27 -9.64 -26.80
N THR A 136 19.36 -10.57 -27.09
CA THR A 136 18.11 -10.27 -27.80
C THR A 136 17.07 -9.67 -26.85
N MET A 137 16.15 -8.85 -27.37
CA MET A 137 15.06 -8.25 -26.58
C MET A 137 14.20 -9.33 -25.92
N SER A 138 13.74 -10.31 -26.69
CA SER A 138 12.88 -11.40 -26.20
C SER A 138 13.52 -12.22 -25.07
N GLY A 139 14.78 -12.64 -25.25
CA GLY A 139 15.51 -13.38 -24.20
C GLY A 139 15.71 -12.55 -22.93
N THR A 140 16.02 -11.27 -23.11
CA THR A 140 16.20 -10.32 -22.01
C THR A 140 14.91 -10.09 -21.22
N LEU A 141 13.77 -9.93 -21.91
CA LEU A 141 12.47 -9.75 -21.25
C LEU A 141 12.05 -11.02 -20.50
N LYS A 142 12.32 -12.20 -21.04
CA LYS A 142 12.07 -13.47 -20.33
C LYS A 142 12.86 -13.56 -19.03
N GLU A 143 14.14 -13.18 -19.05
CA GLU A 143 14.97 -13.10 -17.84
C GLU A 143 14.41 -12.09 -16.82
N TYR A 144 14.08 -10.88 -17.28
CA TYR A 144 13.49 -9.83 -16.45
C TYR A 144 12.20 -10.30 -15.78
N VAL A 145 11.25 -10.82 -16.56
CA VAL A 145 9.95 -11.31 -16.06
C VAL A 145 10.17 -12.40 -15.03
N THR A 146 11.01 -13.39 -15.32
CA THR A 146 11.27 -14.51 -14.40
C THR A 146 11.81 -14.02 -13.05
N GLU A 147 12.79 -13.11 -13.07
CA GLU A 147 13.38 -12.56 -11.84
C GLU A 147 12.40 -11.64 -11.11
N MET A 148 11.72 -10.75 -11.83
CA MET A 148 10.76 -9.80 -11.28
C MET A 148 9.60 -10.51 -10.59
N LEU A 149 9.01 -11.54 -11.20
CA LEU A 149 7.93 -12.30 -10.58
C LEU A 149 8.39 -13.00 -9.30
N HIS A 150 9.64 -13.47 -9.24
CA HIS A 150 10.15 -14.17 -8.05
C HIS A 150 10.16 -13.27 -6.81
N TYR A 151 10.81 -12.09 -6.88
CA TYR A 151 10.87 -11.21 -5.71
C TYR A 151 9.56 -10.44 -5.46
N SER A 152 8.86 -10.02 -6.51
CA SER A 152 7.64 -9.22 -6.35
C SER A 152 6.50 -10.03 -5.74
N PHE A 153 6.28 -11.27 -6.17
CA PHE A 153 5.23 -12.11 -5.56
C PHE A 153 5.61 -12.63 -4.17
N ALA A 154 6.91 -12.72 -3.84
CA ALA A 154 7.32 -12.89 -2.45
C ALA A 154 6.89 -11.68 -1.61
N ALA A 155 7.11 -10.45 -2.10
CA ALA A 155 6.66 -9.22 -1.46
C ALA A 155 5.12 -9.17 -1.30
N VAL A 156 4.36 -9.47 -2.36
CA VAL A 156 2.89 -9.55 -2.35
C VAL A 156 2.39 -10.53 -1.29
N LYS A 157 2.90 -11.77 -1.30
CA LYS A 157 2.54 -12.81 -0.31
C LYS A 157 2.80 -12.32 1.11
N SER A 158 3.96 -11.71 1.29
CA SER A 158 4.36 -11.20 2.59
C SER A 158 3.39 -10.09 3.06
N SER A 159 3.09 -9.09 2.22
CA SER A 159 2.19 -7.98 2.56
C SER A 159 0.77 -8.48 2.84
N LYS A 160 0.29 -9.49 2.10
CA LYS A 160 -1.00 -10.15 2.37
C LYS A 160 -1.04 -10.79 3.76
N GLN A 161 0.00 -11.49 4.18
CA GLN A 161 0.06 -12.07 5.54
C GLN A 161 0.04 -10.98 6.63
N SER A 162 0.72 -9.85 6.40
CA SER A 162 0.64 -8.70 7.31
C SER A 162 -0.76 -8.11 7.39
N LEU A 163 -1.44 -7.96 6.27
CA LEU A 163 -2.83 -7.51 6.23
C LEU A 163 -3.74 -8.44 7.03
N GLU A 164 -3.63 -9.76 6.83
CA GLU A 164 -4.44 -10.76 7.54
C GLU A 164 -4.29 -10.66 9.07
N MET A 165 -3.09 -10.34 9.55
CA MET A 165 -2.85 -10.06 10.98
C MET A 165 -3.48 -8.74 11.44
N ILE A 166 -3.40 -7.67 10.63
CA ILE A 166 -3.98 -6.35 10.96
C ILE A 166 -5.51 -6.44 11.08
N VAL A 167 -6.17 -7.13 10.14
CA VAL A 167 -7.64 -7.27 10.13
C VAL A 167 -8.13 -8.50 10.91
N MET A 168 -7.33 -9.01 11.84
CA MET A 168 -7.65 -10.23 12.58
C MET A 168 -8.74 -9.96 13.64
N GLU A 169 -9.79 -10.77 13.62
CA GLU A 169 -10.98 -10.58 14.46
C GLU A 169 -10.96 -11.41 15.76
N ASN A 170 -10.13 -12.45 15.82
CA ASN A 170 -9.99 -13.30 17.01
C ASN A 170 -9.41 -12.52 18.20
N SER A 171 -10.13 -12.51 19.33
CA SER A 171 -9.73 -11.87 20.59
C SER A 171 -8.43 -12.44 21.18
N VAL A 172 -8.24 -13.76 21.14
CA VAL A 172 -6.99 -14.45 21.54
C VAL A 172 -5.84 -14.01 20.65
N GLY A 173 -6.11 -13.94 19.35
CA GLY A 173 -5.19 -13.44 18.34
C GLY A 173 -4.72 -12.01 18.61
N ARG A 174 -5.67 -11.10 18.82
CA ARG A 174 -5.40 -9.70 19.16
C ARG A 174 -4.65 -9.56 20.48
N ALA A 175 -4.98 -10.38 21.48
CA ALA A 175 -4.31 -10.38 22.78
C ALA A 175 -2.85 -10.84 22.67
N LEU A 176 -2.57 -11.88 21.88
CA LEU A 176 -1.21 -12.35 21.59
C LEU A 176 -0.41 -11.28 20.84
N THR A 177 -0.96 -10.65 19.80
CA THR A 177 -0.30 -9.57 19.07
C THR A 177 -0.03 -8.36 19.97
N LYS A 178 -1.00 -7.92 20.78
CA LYS A 178 -0.83 -6.83 21.76
C LYS A 178 0.27 -7.16 22.77
N THR A 179 0.33 -8.40 23.25
CA THR A 179 1.37 -8.84 24.18
C THR A 179 2.75 -8.82 23.53
N ALA A 180 2.88 -9.33 22.30
CA ALA A 180 4.14 -9.30 21.56
C ALA A 180 4.65 -7.86 21.33
N LEU A 181 3.77 -6.93 20.93
CA LEU A 181 4.12 -5.53 20.74
C LEU A 181 4.56 -4.85 22.06
N ARG A 182 3.88 -5.15 23.17
CA ARG A 182 4.27 -4.65 24.51
C ARG A 182 5.65 -5.17 24.92
N SER A 183 5.96 -6.42 24.64
CA SER A 183 7.29 -6.99 24.91
C SER A 183 8.38 -6.29 24.09
N VAL A 184 8.15 -6.00 22.81
CA VAL A 184 9.11 -5.25 21.97
C VAL A 184 9.36 -3.83 22.52
N ASN A 185 8.33 -3.15 23.01
CA ASN A 185 8.49 -1.84 23.67
C ASN A 185 9.31 -1.92 24.97
N LEU A 186 9.18 -3.00 25.74
CA LEU A 186 9.97 -3.21 26.95
C LEU A 186 11.47 -3.45 26.64
N PHE A 187 11.78 -4.18 25.56
CA PHE A 187 13.17 -4.41 25.15
C PHE A 187 13.84 -3.19 24.50
N THR A 188 13.08 -2.36 23.78
CA THR A 188 13.60 -1.12 23.18
C THR A 188 13.75 0.01 24.21
N SER A 189 12.86 0.11 25.20
CA SER A 189 13.00 1.05 26.32
C SER A 189 14.24 0.76 27.18
N ARG A 190 14.65 -0.50 27.31
CA ARG A 190 15.83 -0.89 28.11
C ARG A 190 17.17 -0.52 27.48
N LYS A 191 17.24 -0.29 26.16
CA LYS A 191 18.47 0.09 25.46
C LYS A 191 18.74 1.60 25.44
N LYS A 192 17.80 2.45 25.89
CA LYS A 192 17.99 3.92 25.97
C LYS A 192 18.48 4.42 27.34
N SER A 193 18.79 3.52 28.28
CA SER A 193 19.19 3.87 29.66
C SER A 193 20.53 3.25 30.07
N SER A 194 21.41 2.96 29.11
CA SER A 194 22.78 2.47 29.36
C SER A 194 23.80 3.34 28.63
#